data_AF-A0A6B2ECD7-F1
#
_entry.id   AF-A0A6B2ECD7-F1
#
_cell.length_a   1.000
_cell.length_b   1.000
_cell.length_c   1.000
_cell.angle_alpha   90.00
_cell.angle_beta   90.00
_cell.angle_gamma   90.00
#
_symmetry.space_group_name_H-M   'P 1'
#
loop_
_entity.id
_entity.type
_entity.pdbx_description
1 polymer ?
#
loop_
_entity_poly.entity_id
_entity_poly.type
_entity_poly.pdbx_seq_one_letter_code
_entity_poly.pdbx_strand_id
1 'polypeptide(L)'
;LVDFKDPNLRVLISPKNMRIIALGIAIYQVILSHATLFLVFLGVLHAEEINKMLGTDIADENEMNEYTVMPNVQEETLNQIRFKSAQELASLTIMFLYAAFVATAIYLLSSMCLLKGILRNRPNLMIPWMVVNGIGMFLLVAFWLTGGMSSTLPDYFEPFYRLSCITVFTLDVVIWFMIRHYYLTLSRDKKLTDQLVESATVKIPIQKKEKIIEGNDGYKHHLTDPLMVKIN
;
A
#
# COMPACT_ATOMS: atom_id res chain seq x y z
N LEU A 1 -27.51 2.60 -16.67
CA LEU A 1 -26.63 2.50 -17.85
C LEU A 1 -26.24 3.92 -18.24
N VAL A 2 -25.00 4.33 -17.96
CA VAL A 2 -24.48 5.65 -18.38
C VAL A 2 -24.09 5.53 -19.85
N ASP A 3 -24.67 6.38 -20.70
CA ASP A 3 -24.48 6.36 -22.15
C ASP A 3 -23.04 6.80 -22.49
N PHE A 4 -22.23 5.88 -23.03
CA PHE A 4 -20.82 6.07 -23.39
C PHE A 4 -20.64 6.86 -24.70
N LYS A 5 -21.46 7.90 -24.91
CA LYS A 5 -21.44 8.73 -26.13
C LYS A 5 -20.63 10.01 -25.99
N ASP A 6 -20.13 10.34 -24.79
CA ASP A 6 -19.29 11.52 -24.63
C ASP A 6 -17.88 11.31 -25.19
N PRO A 7 -17.46 12.13 -26.18
CA PRO A 7 -16.15 12.00 -26.82
C PRO A 7 -15.00 12.26 -25.83
N ASN A 8 -15.23 13.11 -24.82
CA ASN A 8 -14.25 13.41 -23.77
C ASN A 8 -13.97 12.19 -22.87
N LEU A 9 -14.98 11.37 -22.60
CA LEU A 9 -14.84 10.16 -21.80
C LEU A 9 -14.03 9.10 -22.57
N ARG A 10 -14.21 8.99 -23.89
CA ARG A 10 -13.44 8.08 -24.75
C ARG A 10 -11.96 8.45 -24.82
N VAL A 11 -11.65 9.74 -24.84
CA VAL A 11 -10.26 10.23 -24.77
C VAL A 11 -9.63 9.85 -23.44
N LEU A 12 -10.35 10.01 -22.32
CA LEU A 12 -9.86 9.58 -20.99
C LEU A 12 -9.62 8.06 -20.93
N ILE A 13 -10.43 7.29 -21.66
CA ILE A 13 -10.39 5.82 -21.72
C ILE A 13 -9.33 5.28 -22.69
N SER A 14 -8.62 6.15 -23.43
CA SER A 14 -7.50 5.72 -24.25
C SER A 14 -6.43 5.00 -23.40
N PRO A 15 -5.91 3.84 -23.82
CA PRO A 15 -4.97 3.04 -23.03
C PRO A 15 -3.68 3.81 -22.66
N LYS A 16 -3.29 4.80 -23.49
CA LYS A 16 -2.17 5.70 -23.20
C LYS A 16 -2.48 6.64 -22.03
N ASN A 17 -3.69 7.22 -22.01
CA ASN A 17 -4.11 8.16 -20.99
C ASN A 17 -4.35 7.45 -19.64
N MET A 18 -4.90 6.23 -19.67
CA MET A 18 -5.03 5.41 -18.45
C MET A 18 -3.68 5.11 -17.79
N ARG A 19 -2.64 4.82 -18.58
CA ARG A 19 -1.30 4.58 -18.05
C ARG A 19 -0.70 5.82 -17.40
N ILE A 20 -0.86 7.00 -18.02
CA ILE A 20 -0.37 8.27 -17.46
C ILE A 20 -1.08 8.59 -16.14
N ILE A 21 -2.41 8.43 -16.11
CA ILE A 21 -3.21 8.65 -14.89
C ILE A 21 -2.77 7.67 -13.78
N ALA A 22 -2.67 6.38 -14.09
CA ALA A 22 -2.23 5.37 -13.11
C ALA A 22 -0.81 5.65 -12.59
N LEU A 23 0.09 6.09 -13.46
CA LEU A 23 1.45 6.49 -13.07
C LEU A 23 1.42 7.72 -12.15
N GLY A 24 0.64 8.74 -12.47
CA GLY A 24 0.48 9.93 -11.63
C GLY A 24 -0.06 9.59 -10.24
N ILE A 25 -1.06 8.72 -10.17
CA ILE A 25 -1.61 8.21 -8.91
C ILE A 25 -0.52 7.46 -8.13
N ALA A 26 0.24 6.57 -8.77
CA ALA A 26 1.27 5.80 -8.08
C ALA A 26 2.40 6.67 -7.53
N ILE A 27 2.83 7.69 -8.28
CA ILE A 27 3.82 8.67 -7.80
C ILE A 27 3.27 9.44 -6.60
N TYR A 28 2.03 9.93 -6.70
CA TYR A 28 1.36 10.62 -5.60
C TYR A 28 1.29 9.74 -4.34
N GLN A 29 0.92 8.47 -4.48
CA GLN A 29 0.82 7.55 -3.34
C GLN A 29 2.19 7.23 -2.71
N VAL A 30 3.27 7.14 -3.50
CA VAL A 30 4.63 6.99 -2.97
C VAL A 30 5.05 8.21 -2.17
N ILE A 31 4.80 9.42 -2.68
CA ILE A 31 5.13 10.66 -1.96
C ILE A 31 4.31 10.77 -0.67
N LEU A 32 3.01 10.49 -0.75
CA LEU A 32 2.11 10.53 0.40
C LEU A 32 2.53 9.53 1.48
N SER A 33 2.76 8.27 1.10
CA SER A 33 3.19 7.22 2.05
C SER A 33 4.53 7.53 2.70
N HIS A 34 5.48 8.11 1.96
CA HIS A 34 6.74 8.54 2.52
C HIS A 34 6.57 9.71 3.50
N ALA A 35 5.77 10.72 3.15
CA ALA A 35 5.48 11.85 4.04
C ALA A 35 4.79 11.38 5.33
N THR A 36 3.81 10.49 5.23
CA THR A 36 3.12 9.92 6.40
C THR A 36 4.08 9.08 7.26
N LEU A 37 4.92 8.24 6.65
CA LEU A 37 5.91 7.45 7.39
C LEU A 37 6.88 8.35 8.17
N PHE A 38 7.32 9.45 7.55
CA PHE A 38 8.19 10.43 8.20
C PHE A 38 7.49 11.10 9.40
N LEU A 39 6.22 11.50 9.25
CA LEU A 39 5.44 12.09 10.35
C LEU A 39 5.22 11.11 11.50
N VAL A 40 4.88 9.85 11.20
CA VAL A 40 4.69 8.82 12.23
C VAL A 40 6.02 8.52 12.94
N PHE A 41 7.13 8.46 12.20
CA PHE A 41 8.46 8.28 12.78
C PHE A 41 8.83 9.41 13.74
N LEU A 42 8.59 10.68 13.35
CA LEU A 42 8.76 11.82 14.25
C LEU A 42 7.84 11.70 15.48
N GLY A 43 6.61 11.24 15.30
CA GLY A 43 5.66 11.00 16.38
C GLY A 43 6.16 9.95 17.38
N VAL A 44 6.72 8.83 16.90
CA VAL A 44 7.33 7.79 17.75
C VAL A 44 8.47 8.40 18.57
N LEU A 45 9.41 9.10 17.93
CA LEU A 45 10.55 9.71 18.63
C LEU A 45 10.10 10.70 19.71
N HIS A 46 9.13 11.54 19.40
CA HIS A 46 8.62 12.53 20.35
C HIS A 46 7.86 11.86 21.51
N ALA A 47 7.07 10.83 21.23
CA ALA A 47 6.35 10.10 22.27
C ALA A 47 7.31 9.35 23.20
N GLU A 48 8.40 8.78 22.67
CA GLU A 48 9.46 8.16 23.49
C GLU A 48 10.16 9.18 24.39
N GLU A 49 10.46 10.37 23.86
CA GLU A 49 11.04 11.45 24.64
C GLU A 49 10.12 11.88 25.80
N ILE A 50 8.83 12.10 25.52
CA ILE A 50 7.82 12.43 26.55
C ILE A 50 7.74 11.33 27.60
N ASN A 51 7.67 10.06 27.19
CA ASN A 51 7.54 8.95 28.12
C ASN A 51 8.80 8.77 28.99
N LYS A 52 9.99 9.05 28.43
CA LYS A 52 11.24 9.06 29.19
C LYS A 52 11.26 10.20 30.22
N MET A 53 10.86 11.41 29.83
CA MET A 53 10.76 12.55 30.75
C MET A 53 9.79 12.23 31.90
N LEU A 54 8.61 11.70 31.57
CA LEU A 54 7.61 11.33 32.57
C LEU A 54 8.11 10.23 33.53
N GLY A 55 8.89 9.27 33.03
CA GLY A 55 9.54 8.26 33.88
C GLY A 55 10.56 8.85 34.85
N THR A 56 11.32 9.86 34.43
CA THR A 56 12.23 10.60 35.30
C THR A 56 11.46 11.39 36.36
N ASP A 57 10.41 12.12 35.96
CA ASP A 57 9.58 12.92 36.88
C ASP A 57 8.93 12.04 37.96
N ILE A 58 8.48 10.83 37.60
CA ILE A 58 7.93 9.86 38.54
C ILE A 58 8.99 9.33 39.51
N ALA A 59 10.22 9.10 39.04
CA ALA A 59 11.32 8.65 39.89
C ALA A 59 11.70 9.74 40.91
N ASP A 60 11.86 10.98 40.46
CA ASP A 60 12.20 12.13 41.31
C ASP A 60 11.12 12.39 42.38
N GLU A 61 9.84 12.31 42.00
CA GLU A 61 8.70 12.45 42.93
C GLU A 61 8.67 11.30 43.95
N ASN A 62 8.99 10.07 43.55
CA ASN A 62 9.06 8.93 44.46
C ASN A 62 10.20 9.07 45.47
N GLU A 63 11.38 9.54 45.03
CA GLU A 63 12.50 9.84 45.92
C GLU A 63 12.11 10.92 46.94
N MET A 64 11.49 12.03 46.52
CA MET A 64 11.04 13.07 47.45
C MET A 64 10.00 12.57 48.47
N ASN A 65 9.07 11.71 48.03
CA ASN A 65 8.06 11.12 48.92
C ASN A 65 8.70 10.19 49.98
N GLU A 66 9.78 9.47 49.64
CA GLU A 66 10.52 8.64 50.60
C GLU A 66 11.12 9.46 51.75
N TYR A 67 11.54 10.71 51.48
CA TYR A 67 12.13 11.59 52.51
C TYR A 67 11.10 12.39 53.32
N THR A 68 9.85 12.54 52.84
CA THR A 68 8.87 13.49 53.41
C THR A 68 7.65 12.84 54.08
N VAL A 69 7.34 11.57 53.78
CA VAL A 69 6.13 10.91 54.30
C VAL A 69 6.40 10.18 55.62
N MET A 70 5.67 10.55 56.69
CA MET A 70 5.64 9.77 57.94
C MET A 70 5.02 8.39 57.71
N PRO A 71 5.53 7.31 58.33
CA PRO A 71 5.24 5.91 57.99
C PRO A 71 3.79 5.42 58.19
N ASN A 72 2.83 6.30 58.46
CA ASN A 72 1.46 5.93 58.81
C ASN A 72 0.35 6.67 58.03
N VAL A 73 0.68 7.47 57.01
CA VAL A 73 -0.31 8.10 56.11
C VAL A 73 0.10 7.80 54.68
N GLN A 74 -0.23 6.61 54.22
CA GLN A 74 0.08 6.13 52.88
C GLN A 74 -1.15 6.31 51.98
N GLU A 75 -1.58 7.56 51.81
CA GLU A 75 -2.58 7.91 50.81
C GLU A 75 -1.86 8.36 49.54
N GLU A 76 -2.22 7.77 48.39
CA GLU A 76 -1.70 8.21 47.10
C GLU A 76 -2.07 9.69 46.90
N THR A 77 -1.06 10.54 46.65
CA THR A 77 -1.32 11.95 46.39
C THR A 77 -2.03 12.10 45.03
N LEU A 78 -2.84 13.14 44.87
CA LEU A 78 -3.50 13.43 43.58
C LEU A 78 -2.48 13.55 42.42
N ASN A 79 -1.24 13.93 42.72
CA ASN A 79 -0.17 14.01 41.74
C ASN A 79 0.29 12.62 41.30
N GLN A 80 0.47 11.66 42.22
CA GLN A 80 0.82 10.27 41.88
C GLN A 80 -0.23 9.62 40.98
N ILE A 81 -1.52 9.83 41.26
CA ILE A 81 -2.62 9.31 40.42
C ILE A 81 -2.55 9.92 39.00
N ARG A 82 -2.29 11.22 38.89
CA ARG A 82 -2.14 11.91 37.59
C ARG A 82 -0.92 11.40 36.81
N PHE A 83 0.21 11.22 37.47
CA PHE A 83 1.42 10.69 36.85
C PHE A 83 1.23 9.27 36.33
N LYS A 84 0.60 8.40 37.12
CA LYS A 84 0.27 7.04 36.69
C LYS A 84 -0.67 7.04 35.48
N SER A 85 -1.71 7.87 35.49
CA SER A 85 -2.63 8.00 34.35
C SER A 85 -1.92 8.54 33.10
N ALA A 86 -1.05 9.54 33.26
CA ALA A 86 -0.25 10.08 32.16
C ALA A 86 0.72 9.05 31.57
N GLN A 87 1.31 8.19 32.42
CA GLN A 87 2.21 7.12 31.99
C GLN A 87 1.47 6.01 31.25
N GLU A 88 0.31 5.60 31.74
CA GLU A 88 -0.56 4.63 31.05
C GLU A 88 -0.98 5.17 29.67
N LEU A 89 -1.37 6.46 29.60
CA LEU A 89 -1.74 7.10 28.35
C LEU A 89 -0.55 7.23 27.39
N ALA A 90 0.62 7.65 27.88
CA ALA A 90 1.83 7.76 27.06
C ALA A 90 2.28 6.40 26.50
N SER A 91 2.25 5.34 27.33
CA SER A 91 2.54 3.97 26.91
C SER A 91 1.57 3.49 25.84
N LEU A 92 0.27 3.78 26.01
CA LEU A 92 -0.75 3.44 25.02
C LEU A 92 -0.52 4.18 23.70
N THR A 93 -0.22 5.49 23.76
CA THR A 93 0.09 6.30 22.58
C THR A 93 1.32 5.78 21.83
N ILE A 94 2.40 5.40 22.54
CA ILE A 94 3.58 4.78 21.94
C ILE A 94 3.22 3.48 21.22
N MET A 95 2.42 2.62 21.84
CA MET A 95 1.96 1.36 21.23
C MET A 95 1.20 1.62 19.92
N PHE A 96 0.28 2.59 19.91
CA PHE A 96 -0.46 2.97 18.70
C PHE A 96 0.46 3.56 17.62
N LEU A 97 1.42 4.41 17.99
CA LEU A 97 2.39 5.00 17.07
C LEU A 97 3.28 3.93 16.42
N TYR A 98 3.72 2.93 17.18
CA TYR A 98 4.46 1.79 16.64
C TYR A 98 3.62 0.95 15.67
N ALA A 99 2.35 0.68 16.00
CA ALA A 99 1.44 0.00 15.09
C ALA A 99 1.22 0.79 13.79
N ALA A 100 1.06 2.11 13.90
CA ALA A 100 0.94 3.01 12.75
C ALA A 100 2.23 3.05 11.91
N PHE A 101 3.41 2.99 12.54
CA PHE A 101 4.69 2.95 11.86
C PHE A 101 4.83 1.69 10.99
N VAL A 102 4.51 0.53 11.57
CA VAL A 102 4.53 -0.75 10.83
C VAL A 102 3.51 -0.72 9.68
N ALA A 103 2.28 -0.23 9.93
CA ALA A 103 1.25 -0.12 8.91
C ALA A 103 1.64 0.80 7.75
N THR A 104 2.22 1.97 8.06
CA THR A 104 2.69 2.93 7.05
C THR A 104 3.91 2.43 6.28
N ALA A 105 4.81 1.68 6.91
CA ALA A 105 5.93 1.03 6.24
C ALA A 105 5.44 -0.04 5.25
N ILE A 106 4.48 -0.88 5.64
CA ILE A 106 3.83 -1.85 4.74
C ILE A 106 3.15 -1.12 3.57
N TYR A 107 2.45 -0.02 3.86
CA TYR A 107 1.80 0.79 2.84
C TYR A 107 2.81 1.39 1.84
N LEU A 108 3.95 1.91 2.31
CA LEU A 108 5.04 2.40 1.47
C LEU A 108 5.60 1.30 0.55
N LEU A 109 5.90 0.12 1.11
CA LEU A 109 6.38 -1.02 0.33
C LEU A 109 5.37 -1.46 -0.74
N SER A 110 4.08 -1.46 -0.39
CA SER A 110 3.00 -1.77 -1.33
C SER A 110 2.90 -0.72 -2.45
N SER A 111 3.08 0.57 -2.12
CA SER A 111 3.05 1.67 -3.08
C SER A 111 4.25 1.64 -4.03
N MET A 112 5.42 1.25 -3.54
CA MET A 112 6.60 0.99 -4.36
C MET A 112 6.37 -0.20 -5.32
N CYS A 113 5.67 -1.25 -4.86
CA CYS A 113 5.27 -2.38 -5.71
C CYS A 113 4.30 -1.93 -6.82
N LEU A 114 3.32 -1.09 -6.50
CA LEU A 114 2.40 -0.49 -7.47
C LEU A 114 3.15 0.29 -8.55
N LEU A 115 4.05 1.20 -8.15
CA LEU A 115 4.83 2.02 -9.08
C LEU A 115 5.68 1.14 -10.01
N LYS A 116 6.39 0.15 -9.45
CA LYS A 116 7.19 -0.81 -10.23
C LYS A 116 6.32 -1.66 -11.16
N GLY A 117 5.12 -2.03 -10.72
CA GLY A 117 4.13 -2.78 -11.51
C GLY A 117 3.66 -2.03 -12.74
N ILE A 118 3.37 -0.73 -12.59
CA ILE A 118 2.96 0.16 -13.69
C ILE A 118 4.13 0.44 -14.63
N LEU A 119 5.34 0.68 -14.11
CA LEU A 119 6.52 0.92 -14.94
C LEU A 119 6.89 -0.29 -15.80
N ARG A 120 6.86 -1.50 -15.22
CA ARG A 120 7.21 -2.75 -15.90
C ARG A 120 6.04 -3.44 -16.60
N ASN A 121 4.84 -2.84 -16.62
CA ASN A 121 3.62 -3.46 -17.15
C ASN A 121 3.42 -4.90 -16.61
N ARG A 122 3.63 -5.11 -15.30
CA ARG A 122 3.44 -6.41 -14.63
C ARG A 122 2.26 -6.35 -13.65
N PRO A 123 1.10 -6.95 -13.99
CA PRO A 123 -0.11 -6.84 -13.17
C PRO A 123 0.06 -7.50 -11.79
N ASN A 124 0.86 -8.57 -11.68
CA ASN A 124 1.09 -9.29 -10.42
C ASN A 124 1.67 -8.40 -9.31
N LEU A 125 2.44 -7.37 -9.66
CA LEU A 125 3.05 -6.45 -8.69
C LEU A 125 2.08 -5.39 -8.16
N MET A 126 0.90 -5.23 -8.80
CA MET A 126 -0.10 -4.25 -8.38
C MET A 126 -1.05 -4.80 -7.32
N ILE A 127 -1.13 -6.13 -7.18
CA ILE A 127 -2.04 -6.82 -6.27
C ILE A 127 -1.81 -6.45 -4.80
N PRO A 128 -0.56 -6.43 -4.27
CA PRO A 128 -0.34 -6.12 -2.86
C PRO A 128 -0.92 -4.77 -2.45
N TRP A 129 -0.74 -3.74 -3.28
CA TRP A 129 -1.28 -2.42 -3.01
C TRP A 129 -2.83 -2.41 -3.01
N MET A 130 -3.47 -3.08 -3.97
CA MET A 130 -4.93 -3.14 -4.02
C MET A 130 -5.54 -3.83 -2.80
N VAL A 131 -4.87 -4.86 -2.26
CA VAL A 131 -5.29 -5.58 -1.05
C VAL A 131 -5.10 -4.70 0.18
N VAL A 132 -3.92 -4.09 0.35
CA VAL A 132 -3.62 -3.21 1.49
C VAL A 132 -4.57 -2.01 1.50
N ASN A 133 -4.80 -1.35 0.36
CA ASN A 133 -5.73 -0.23 0.27
C ASN A 133 -7.18 -0.66 0.53
N GLY A 134 -7.57 -1.86 0.08
CA GLY A 134 -8.88 -2.43 0.37
C GLY A 134 -9.10 -2.65 1.87
N ILE A 135 -8.11 -3.22 2.58
CA ILE A 135 -8.15 -3.35 4.04
C ILE A 135 -8.21 -1.96 4.71
N GLY A 136 -7.43 -1.01 4.21
CA GLY A 136 -7.44 0.38 4.69
C GLY A 136 -8.81 1.04 4.59
N MET A 137 -9.53 0.83 3.48
CA MET A 137 -10.91 1.32 3.33
C MET A 137 -11.85 0.76 4.39
N PHE A 138 -11.77 -0.54 4.70
CA PHE A 138 -12.59 -1.14 5.77
C PHE A 138 -12.28 -0.54 7.14
N LEU A 139 -11.00 -0.29 7.44
CA LEU A 139 -10.60 0.38 8.68
C LEU A 139 -11.12 1.82 8.74
N LEU A 140 -11.09 2.55 7.62
CA LEU A 140 -11.59 3.92 7.55
C LEU A 140 -13.12 3.97 7.78
N VAL A 141 -13.87 3.02 7.22
CA VAL A 141 -15.30 2.88 7.48
C VAL A 141 -15.58 2.52 8.95
N ALA A 142 -14.81 1.60 9.53
CA ALA A 142 -14.93 1.28 10.96
C ALA A 142 -14.68 2.50 11.84
N PHE A 143 -13.62 3.27 11.55
CA PHE A 143 -13.32 4.52 12.24
C PHE A 143 -14.44 5.55 12.11
N TRP A 144 -14.96 5.73 10.88
CA TRP A 144 -16.09 6.62 10.61
C TRP A 144 -17.34 6.25 11.43
N LEU A 145 -17.67 4.95 11.52
CA LEU A 145 -18.79 4.46 12.33
C LEU A 145 -18.58 4.73 13.82
N THR A 146 -17.37 4.50 14.34
CA THR A 146 -17.07 4.79 15.76
C THR A 146 -17.18 6.28 16.08
N GLY A 147 -16.68 7.16 15.21
CA GLY A 147 -16.77 8.60 15.39
C GLY A 147 -18.20 9.16 15.26
N GLY A 148 -19.06 8.50 14.48
CA GLY A 148 -20.48 8.86 14.36
C GLY A 148 -21.31 8.49 15.59
N MET A 149 -20.82 7.58 16.44
CA MET A 149 -21.50 7.17 17.68
C MET A 149 -21.02 7.96 18.91
N SER A 150 -19.85 8.59 18.85
CA SER A 150 -19.31 9.36 19.96
C SER A 150 -19.93 10.75 20.02
N SER A 151 -20.63 11.07 21.12
CA SER A 151 -21.19 12.40 21.41
C SER A 151 -20.14 13.45 21.81
N THR A 152 -18.88 13.25 21.40
CA THR A 152 -17.72 14.04 21.82
C THR A 152 -17.47 15.25 20.92
N LEU A 153 -18.09 15.32 19.74
CA LEU A 153 -17.95 16.46 18.82
C LEU A 153 -19.06 17.48 19.09
N PRO A 154 -18.73 18.78 19.14
CA PRO A 154 -19.76 19.83 19.19
C PRO A 154 -20.71 19.74 17.98
N ASP A 155 -22.02 19.92 18.21
CA ASP A 155 -23.09 19.75 17.21
C ASP A 155 -22.84 20.52 15.89
N TYR A 156 -22.18 21.68 15.95
CA TYR A 156 -21.86 22.48 14.76
C TYR A 156 -20.74 21.90 13.88
N PHE A 157 -19.86 21.08 14.45
CA PHE A 157 -18.70 20.52 13.76
C PHE A 157 -18.99 19.15 13.12
N GLU A 158 -20.04 18.49 13.60
CA GLU A 158 -20.50 17.19 13.13
C GLU A 158 -20.79 17.12 11.62
N PRO A 159 -21.53 18.06 10.98
CA PRO A 159 -21.79 17.97 9.54
C PRO A 159 -20.52 18.15 8.70
N PHE A 160 -19.58 19.00 9.13
CA PHE A 160 -18.31 19.21 8.43
C PHE A 160 -17.41 17.98 8.52
N TYR A 161 -17.36 17.34 9.69
CA TYR A 161 -16.65 16.07 9.88
C TYR A 161 -17.25 14.96 9.00
N ARG A 162 -18.58 14.81 8.98
CA ARG A 162 -19.25 13.81 8.13
C ARG A 162 -18.97 14.07 6.64
N LEU A 163 -19.04 15.32 6.20
CA LEU A 163 -18.76 15.69 4.81
C LEU A 163 -17.32 15.39 4.42
N SER A 164 -16.34 15.71 5.27
CA SER A 164 -14.92 15.46 5.00
C SER A 164 -14.61 13.96 4.94
N CYS A 165 -15.21 13.14 5.82
CA CYS A 165 -15.08 11.69 5.75
C CYS A 165 -15.64 11.12 4.44
N ILE A 166 -16.82 11.58 4.01
CA ILE A 166 -17.44 11.14 2.75
C ILE A 166 -16.58 11.53 1.55
N THR A 167 -16.04 12.76 1.50
CA THR A 167 -15.19 13.18 0.38
C THR A 167 -13.89 12.38 0.32
N VAL A 168 -13.23 12.14 1.45
CA VAL A 168 -12.02 11.31 1.50
C VAL A 168 -12.32 9.87 1.05
N PHE A 169 -13.40 9.27 1.56
CA PHE A 169 -13.77 7.90 1.20
C PHE A 169 -14.12 7.78 -0.28
N THR A 170 -14.88 8.73 -0.84
CA THR A 170 -15.24 8.71 -2.26
C THR A 170 -14.02 8.87 -3.16
N LEU A 171 -13.08 9.75 -2.82
CA LEU A 171 -11.83 9.88 -3.55
C LEU A 171 -10.99 8.60 -3.52
N ASP A 172 -10.90 7.94 -2.36
CA ASP A 172 -10.15 6.68 -2.23
C ASP A 172 -10.80 5.56 -3.07
N VAL A 173 -12.13 5.45 -3.06
CA VAL A 173 -12.88 4.50 -3.91
C VAL A 173 -12.63 4.76 -5.39
N VAL A 174 -12.63 6.03 -5.82
CA VAL A 174 -12.34 6.39 -7.22
C VAL A 174 -10.91 6.00 -7.60
N ILE A 175 -9.91 6.31 -6.76
CA ILE A 175 -8.51 5.95 -6.98
C ILE A 175 -8.35 4.43 -7.11
N TRP A 176 -8.94 3.68 -6.19
CA TRP A 176 -8.91 2.22 -6.21
C TRP A 176 -9.56 1.65 -7.46
N PHE A 177 -10.71 2.19 -7.87
CA PHE A 177 -11.39 1.77 -9.09
C PHE A 177 -10.56 2.05 -10.35
N MET A 178 -9.90 3.22 -10.43
CA MET A 178 -9.02 3.57 -11.55
C MET A 178 -7.84 2.61 -11.68
N ILE A 179 -7.17 2.29 -10.56
CA ILE A 179 -6.06 1.33 -10.55
C ILE A 179 -6.54 -0.08 -10.89
N ARG A 180 -7.68 -0.51 -10.33
CA ARG A 180 -8.28 -1.81 -10.64
C ARG A 180 -8.66 -1.92 -12.10
N HIS A 181 -9.22 -0.86 -12.69
CA HIS A 181 -9.57 -0.84 -14.11
C HIS A 181 -8.30 -1.00 -14.96
N TYR A 182 -7.24 -0.26 -14.65
CA TYR A 182 -5.94 -0.39 -15.32
C TYR A 182 -5.34 -1.80 -15.17
N TYR A 183 -5.39 -2.38 -13.97
CA TYR A 183 -4.97 -3.76 -13.70
C TYR A 183 -5.74 -4.77 -14.55
N LEU A 184 -7.07 -4.65 -14.65
CA LEU A 184 -7.91 -5.56 -15.42
C LEU A 184 -7.60 -5.47 -16.93
N THR A 185 -7.41 -4.27 -17.46
CA THR A 185 -6.99 -4.08 -18.86
C THR A 185 -5.67 -4.79 -19.13
N LEU A 186 -4.66 -4.57 -18.29
CA LEU A 186 -3.35 -5.20 -18.44
C LEU A 186 -3.39 -6.73 -18.30
N SER A 187 -4.24 -7.25 -17.40
CA SER A 187 -4.41 -8.69 -17.21
C SER A 187 -5.07 -9.35 -18.42
N ARG A 188 -6.07 -8.69 -19.03
CA ARG A 188 -6.71 -9.18 -20.26
C ARG A 188 -5.73 -9.23 -21.43
N ASP A 189 -4.93 -8.18 -21.60
CA ASP A 189 -3.95 -8.10 -22.69
C ASP A 189 -2.90 -9.22 -22.58
N LYS A 190 -2.45 -9.53 -21.36
CA LYS A 190 -1.52 -10.66 -21.13
C LYS A 190 -2.16 -12.00 -21.43
N LYS A 191 -3.37 -12.26 -20.91
CA LYS A 191 -4.09 -13.51 -21.19
C LYS A 191 -4.29 -13.73 -22.69
N LEU A 192 -4.63 -12.67 -23.43
CA LEU A 192 -4.77 -12.75 -24.88
C LEU A 192 -3.43 -13.05 -25.58
N THR A 193 -2.35 -12.41 -25.14
CA THR A 193 -1.00 -12.67 -25.66
C THR A 193 -0.58 -14.12 -25.41
N ASP A 194 -0.81 -14.62 -24.20
CA ASP A 194 -0.46 -16.00 -23.82
C ASP A 194 -1.25 -17.02 -24.66
N GLN A 195 -2.56 -16.79 -24.87
CA GLN A 195 -3.40 -17.63 -25.74
C GLN A 195 -2.98 -17.58 -27.21
N LEU A 196 -2.57 -16.41 -27.71
CA LEU A 196 -2.06 -16.26 -29.08
C LEU A 196 -0.73 -17.00 -29.26
N VAL A 197 0.16 -16.94 -28.27
CA VAL A 197 1.42 -17.70 -28.28
C VAL A 197 1.13 -19.19 -28.24
N GLU A 198 0.25 -19.67 -27.34
CA GLU A 198 -0.11 -21.09 -27.25
C GLU A 198 -0.72 -21.60 -28.57
N SER A 199 -1.67 -20.89 -29.15
CA SER A 199 -2.27 -21.25 -30.44
C SER A 199 -1.30 -21.18 -31.62
N ALA A 200 -0.32 -20.27 -31.60
CA ALA A 200 0.76 -20.24 -32.58
C ALA A 200 1.73 -21.41 -32.40
N THR A 201 2.04 -21.78 -31.15
CA THR A 201 2.96 -22.88 -30.84
C THR A 201 2.35 -24.24 -31.22
N VAL A 202 1.03 -24.41 -31.05
CA VAL A 202 0.29 -25.61 -31.49
C VAL A 202 0.15 -25.69 -33.01
N LYS A 203 0.13 -24.55 -33.73
CA LYS A 203 0.02 -24.50 -35.19
C LYS A 203 1.36 -24.63 -35.94
N ILE A 204 2.49 -24.63 -35.25
CA ILE A 204 3.78 -24.93 -35.87
C ILE A 204 4.03 -26.43 -35.66
N PRO A 205 3.67 -27.32 -36.61
CA PRO A 205 4.46 -28.53 -36.74
C PRO A 205 5.88 -28.02 -36.99
N ILE A 206 6.85 -28.64 -36.32
CA ILE A 206 8.27 -28.41 -36.53
C ILE A 206 8.57 -28.77 -38.01
N GLN A 207 8.25 -27.85 -38.92
CA GLN A 207 8.84 -27.77 -40.24
C GLN A 207 10.23 -27.22 -39.95
N LYS A 208 11.08 -28.16 -39.54
CA LYS A 208 12.53 -28.06 -39.49
C LYS A 208 12.92 -27.25 -40.73
N LYS A 209 13.27 -25.98 -40.54
CA LYS A 209 13.81 -25.14 -41.60
C LYS A 209 15.15 -25.75 -41.99
N GLU A 210 15.09 -26.76 -42.86
CA GLU A 210 16.23 -27.20 -43.62
C GLU A 210 16.53 -26.05 -44.57
N LYS A 211 17.48 -25.23 -44.13
CA LYS A 211 18.04 -24.13 -44.91
C LYS A 211 18.83 -24.80 -46.04
N ILE A 212 18.14 -25.15 -47.12
CA ILE A 212 18.78 -25.58 -48.37
C ILE A 212 19.52 -24.36 -48.89
N ILE A 213 20.81 -24.32 -48.60
CA ILE A 213 21.76 -23.48 -49.30
C ILE A 213 21.90 -24.15 -50.67
N GLU A 214 21.36 -23.53 -51.71
CA GLU A 214 21.67 -23.87 -53.10
C GLU A 214 23.18 -23.69 -53.31
N GLY A 215 23.90 -24.80 -53.25
CA GLY A 215 25.25 -24.90 -53.79
C GLY A 215 25.17 -25.15 -55.29
N ASN A 216 25.86 -24.31 -56.06
CA ASN A 216 25.86 -24.28 -57.53
C ASN A 216 26.50 -25.52 -58.20
N ASP A 217 26.94 -26.52 -57.45
CA ASP A 217 27.67 -27.67 -58.00
C ASP A 217 27.00 -28.97 -57.56
N GLY A 218 26.37 -29.66 -58.51
CA GLY A 218 25.44 -30.77 -58.30
C GLY A 218 26.02 -32.07 -57.72
N TYR A 219 26.49 -32.04 -56.48
CA TYR A 219 26.86 -33.25 -55.74
C TYR A 219 26.15 -33.30 -54.38
N LYS A 220 25.25 -34.28 -54.23
CA LYS A 220 24.58 -34.63 -52.97
C LYS A 220 25.57 -35.37 -52.06
N HIS A 221 26.11 -34.70 -51.05
CA HIS A 221 26.77 -35.39 -49.94
C HIS A 221 25.74 -35.76 -48.87
N HIS A 222 25.46 -37.05 -48.75
CA HIS A 222 24.80 -37.62 -47.58
C HIS A 222 25.80 -37.62 -46.41
N LEU A 223 25.74 -36.60 -45.55
CA LEU A 223 26.31 -36.70 -44.19
C LEU A 223 25.23 -37.19 -43.23
N THR A 224 25.12 -38.50 -43.13
CA THR A 224 24.73 -39.17 -41.89
C THR A 224 25.82 -38.90 -40.87
N ASP A 225 25.49 -38.22 -39.77
CA ASP A 225 26.18 -38.47 -38.50
C ASP A 225 25.26 -38.17 -37.30
N PRO A 226 25.42 -38.92 -36.19
CA PRO A 226 24.39 -39.16 -35.21
C PRO A 226 24.50 -38.25 -33.98
N LEU A 227 23.36 -38.11 -33.31
CA LEU A 227 23.17 -37.87 -31.87
C LEU A 227 24.44 -37.63 -31.03
N MET A 228 24.53 -36.46 -30.41
CA MET A 228 25.14 -36.30 -29.08
C MET A 228 24.40 -35.20 -28.31
N VAL A 229 23.46 -35.65 -27.48
CA VAL A 229 22.93 -34.92 -26.34
C VAL A 229 24.09 -34.70 -25.35
N LYS A 230 24.40 -33.43 -25.02
CA LYS A 230 25.13 -33.10 -23.80
C LYS A 230 24.25 -32.23 -22.92
N ILE A 231 23.77 -32.87 -21.86
CA ILE A 231 23.21 -32.22 -20.68
C ILE A 231 24.41 -31.77 -19.82
N ASN A 232 24.43 -30.51 -19.43
CA ASN A 232 24.97 -30.02 -18.16
C ASN A 232 24.16 -28.78 -17.76
#